data_AF-A0A1H4JDX8-F1
#
_entry.id   AF-A0A1H4JDX8-F1
#
_cell.length_a   1.000
_cell.length_b   1.000
_cell.length_c   1.000
_cell.angle_alpha   90.00
_cell.angle_beta   90.00
_cell.angle_gamma   90.00
#
_symmetry.space_group_name_H-M   'P 1'
#
loop_
_entity.id
_entity.type
_entity.pdbx_description
1 polymer ?
#
loop_
_entity_poly.entity_id
_entity_poly.type
_entity_poly.pdbx_seq_one_letter_code
_entity_poly.pdbx_strand_id
1 'polypeptide(L)'
;MKNIYFLAALFFLNSIFAQNKEESNQKLITNTLNGYIEGSSYNNRELIKSAFVSDATLYLTTRSGFQKLTVDQYTNFFSPERKGKFNGRIGKVLDVTIFEDIAQAKVEIFFSKSKIVYIDLFLLKQTPNGWKIISKTATRLKESPKKEKVLFIVSNAHFYGNTELRTGNSFSEIVNAYDVFTKNGYEVNFVSPKGGAIPLAYINTSDELSKKYVYTADFMNKLKTTLTPSQINTSEYKAVQYIGGGSVMFDVPQNKEIANIVMEIYEKHNGIISSVCHGTAGIVNLKTSNGEYLVKNKRVNGYPDDYERKDRPYFKTFPFLIKKTIEERGGVFKFSKPNTPHVEVDGRLITGQNYKSSKPVSEKIISLLSENIK
;
A
#
# COMPACT_ATOMS: atom_id res chain seq x y z
N MET A 1 35.46 15.13 -31.78
CA MET A 1 35.01 15.02 -30.38
C MET A 1 33.94 16.05 -29.99
N LYS A 2 34.08 17.36 -30.28
CA LYS A 2 33.06 18.38 -29.93
C LYS A 2 31.63 18.12 -30.47
N ASN A 3 31.50 17.60 -31.69
CA ASN A 3 30.17 17.32 -32.28
C ASN A 3 29.44 16.12 -31.64
N ILE A 4 30.17 15.15 -31.07
CA ILE A 4 29.57 13.97 -30.42
C ILE A 4 28.96 14.36 -29.07
N TYR A 5 29.63 15.23 -28.30
CA TYR A 5 29.08 15.75 -27.04
C TYR A 5 27.86 16.66 -27.26
N PHE A 6 27.81 17.40 -28.37
CA PHE A 6 26.66 18.24 -28.70
C PHE A 6 25.43 17.42 -29.08
N LEU A 7 25.58 16.36 -29.88
CA LEU A 7 24.50 15.42 -30.19
C LEU A 7 24.01 14.69 -28.93
N ALA A 8 24.92 14.19 -28.08
CA ALA A 8 24.54 13.51 -26.83
C ALA A 8 23.78 14.43 -25.86
N ALA A 9 24.17 15.70 -25.75
CA ALA A 9 23.46 16.70 -24.96
C ALA A 9 22.07 17.01 -25.52
N LEU A 10 21.92 17.10 -26.85
CA LEU A 10 20.63 17.32 -27.51
C LEU A 10 19.65 16.15 -27.30
N PHE A 11 20.15 14.91 -27.39
CA PHE A 11 19.37 13.70 -27.11
C PHE A 11 18.93 13.66 -25.63
N PHE A 12 19.82 13.98 -24.69
CA PHE A 12 19.49 14.05 -23.26
C PHE A 12 18.44 15.14 -22.94
N LEU A 13 18.56 16.32 -23.55
CA LEU A 13 17.59 17.41 -23.38
C LEU A 13 16.21 17.04 -23.94
N ASN A 14 16.15 16.40 -25.11
CA ASN A 14 14.90 15.92 -25.69
C ASN A 14 14.25 14.81 -24.84
N SER A 15 15.04 13.89 -24.27
CA SER A 15 14.50 12.86 -23.39
C SER A 15 13.93 13.44 -22.09
N ILE A 16 14.60 14.43 -21.49
CA ILE A 16 14.09 15.11 -20.28
C ILE A 16 12.81 15.88 -20.60
N PHE A 17 12.75 16.56 -21.74
CA PHE A 17 11.57 17.32 -22.15
C PHE A 17 10.38 16.40 -22.46
N ALA A 18 10.62 15.27 -23.12
CA ALA A 18 9.61 14.25 -23.38
C ALA A 18 9.09 13.65 -22.07
N GLN A 19 9.97 13.30 -21.14
CA GLN A 19 9.61 12.75 -19.84
C GLN A 19 8.79 13.74 -19.00
N ASN A 20 9.19 15.02 -18.96
CA ASN A 20 8.43 16.07 -18.26
C ASN A 20 7.05 16.31 -18.88
N LYS A 21 6.96 16.25 -20.22
CA LYS A 21 5.69 16.39 -20.94
C LYS A 21 4.76 15.21 -20.68
N GLU A 22 5.29 13.99 -20.65
CA GLU A 22 4.54 12.77 -20.34
C GLU A 22 4.03 12.77 -18.89
N GLU A 23 4.88 13.11 -17.92
CA GLU A 23 4.48 13.26 -16.51
C GLU A 23 3.40 14.34 -16.33
N SER A 24 3.54 15.47 -17.03
CA SER A 24 2.54 16.53 -17.06
C SER A 24 1.21 16.05 -17.65
N ASN A 25 1.24 15.37 -18.80
CA ASN A 25 0.05 14.82 -19.44
C ASN A 25 -0.64 13.77 -18.56
N GLN A 26 0.13 12.89 -17.91
CA GLN A 26 -0.41 11.89 -17.00
C GLN A 26 -1.15 12.55 -15.83
N LYS A 27 -0.60 13.62 -15.26
CA LYS A 27 -1.26 14.42 -14.23
C LYS A 27 -2.56 15.05 -14.73
N LEU A 28 -2.55 15.64 -15.93
CA LEU A 28 -3.73 16.28 -16.52
C LEU A 28 -4.84 15.29 -16.84
N ILE A 29 -4.51 14.13 -17.42
CA ILE A 29 -5.46 13.04 -17.67
C ILE A 29 -6.05 12.53 -16.35
N THR A 30 -5.20 12.32 -15.35
CA THR A 30 -5.63 11.88 -14.02
C THR A 30 -6.58 12.88 -13.39
N ASN A 31 -6.36 14.19 -13.54
CA ASN A 31 -7.29 15.21 -13.08
C ASN A 31 -8.64 15.14 -13.79
N THR A 32 -8.67 14.96 -15.12
CA THR A 32 -9.92 14.76 -15.88
C THR A 32 -10.69 13.53 -15.38
N LEU A 33 -9.99 12.40 -15.19
CA LEU A 33 -10.60 11.16 -14.69
C LEU A 33 -11.08 11.31 -13.25
N ASN A 34 -10.33 12.02 -12.39
CA ASN A 34 -10.74 12.29 -11.02
C ASN A 34 -11.98 13.20 -10.96
N GLY A 35 -12.08 14.19 -11.84
CA GLY A 35 -13.30 14.99 -11.99
C GLY A 35 -14.50 14.13 -12.37
N TYR A 36 -14.34 13.23 -13.34
CA TYR A 36 -15.37 12.23 -13.67
C TYR A 36 -15.74 11.36 -12.46
N ILE A 37 -14.75 10.82 -11.75
CA ILE A 37 -14.94 9.96 -10.58
C ILE A 37 -15.72 10.72 -9.51
N GLU A 38 -15.23 11.88 -9.08
CA GLU A 38 -15.85 12.73 -8.06
C GLU A 38 -17.27 13.12 -8.46
N GLY A 39 -17.45 13.57 -9.71
CA GLY A 39 -18.77 13.92 -10.25
C GLY A 39 -19.75 12.76 -10.12
N SER A 40 -19.31 11.56 -10.50
CA SER A 40 -20.11 10.34 -10.40
C SER A 40 -20.34 9.86 -8.96
N SER A 41 -19.39 10.09 -8.05
CA SER A 41 -19.48 9.70 -6.63
C SER A 41 -20.43 10.59 -5.82
N TYR A 42 -20.56 11.85 -6.21
CA TYR A 42 -21.35 12.87 -5.48
C TYR A 42 -22.55 13.40 -6.27
N ASN A 43 -22.99 12.67 -7.29
CA ASN A 43 -24.13 13.03 -8.16
C ASN A 43 -24.02 14.43 -8.79
N ASN A 44 -22.82 14.91 -9.06
CA ASN A 44 -22.58 16.22 -9.65
C ASN A 44 -22.52 16.09 -11.19
N ARG A 45 -23.68 16.21 -11.84
CA ARG A 45 -23.84 16.07 -13.29
C ARG A 45 -22.93 17.01 -14.09
N GLU A 46 -22.78 18.26 -13.66
CA GLU A 46 -21.93 19.25 -14.36
C GLU A 46 -20.45 18.85 -14.34
N LEU A 47 -19.98 18.33 -13.21
CA LEU A 47 -18.60 17.84 -13.09
C LEU A 47 -18.37 16.57 -13.91
N ILE A 48 -19.38 15.71 -14.04
CA ILE A 48 -19.32 14.57 -14.98
C ILE A 48 -19.21 15.11 -16.40
N LYS A 49 -20.12 15.99 -16.82
CA LYS A 49 -20.16 16.53 -18.19
C LYS A 49 -18.86 17.23 -18.57
N SER A 50 -18.28 18.00 -17.65
CA SER A 50 -17.04 18.74 -17.91
C SER A 50 -15.85 17.83 -18.22
N ALA A 51 -15.89 16.54 -17.86
CA ALA A 51 -14.84 15.59 -18.20
C ALA A 51 -14.90 15.08 -19.65
N PHE A 52 -16.05 15.23 -20.34
CA PHE A 52 -16.27 14.74 -21.71
C PHE A 52 -16.18 15.87 -22.74
N VAL A 53 -15.94 15.50 -24.00
CA VAL A 53 -16.36 16.33 -25.14
C VAL A 53 -17.88 16.24 -25.33
N SER A 54 -18.50 17.24 -25.94
CA SER A 54 -19.96 17.33 -26.07
C SER A 54 -20.59 16.18 -26.86
N ASP A 55 -19.86 15.63 -27.82
CA ASP A 55 -20.29 14.53 -28.70
C ASP A 55 -19.75 13.15 -28.28
N ALA A 56 -19.21 13.05 -27.05
CA ALA A 56 -18.65 11.81 -26.57
C ALA A 56 -19.69 10.69 -26.55
N THR A 57 -19.26 9.50 -26.95
CA THR A 57 -20.12 8.33 -27.04
C THR A 57 -19.83 7.32 -25.94
N LEU A 58 -20.87 6.91 -25.20
CA LEU A 58 -20.79 5.89 -24.17
C LEU A 58 -21.46 4.60 -24.64
N TYR A 59 -20.73 3.49 -24.58
CA TYR A 59 -21.19 2.15 -24.95
C TYR A 59 -21.40 1.32 -23.67
N LEU A 60 -22.63 1.23 -23.19
CA LEU A 60 -22.93 0.63 -21.88
C LEU A 60 -24.01 -0.45 -21.97
N THR A 61 -23.85 -1.51 -21.18
CA THR A 61 -24.94 -2.48 -20.93
C THR A 61 -25.82 -1.97 -19.80
N THR A 62 -27.07 -1.62 -20.11
CA THR A 62 -28.09 -1.24 -19.13
C THR A 62 -29.03 -2.42 -18.85
N ARG A 63 -30.08 -2.18 -18.05
CA ARG A 63 -31.13 -3.21 -17.84
C ARG A 63 -31.85 -3.59 -19.14
N SER A 64 -31.79 -2.72 -20.15
CA SER A 64 -32.41 -2.92 -21.46
C SER A 64 -31.44 -3.48 -22.50
N GLY A 65 -30.26 -3.94 -22.09
CA GLY A 65 -29.23 -4.47 -22.99
C GLY A 65 -28.13 -3.46 -23.33
N PHE A 66 -27.32 -3.79 -24.34
CA PHE A 66 -26.23 -2.94 -24.82
C PHE A 66 -26.78 -1.71 -25.56
N GLN A 67 -26.32 -0.52 -25.18
CA GLN A 67 -26.80 0.75 -25.70
C GLN A 67 -25.66 1.74 -25.95
N LYS A 68 -25.85 2.55 -26.98
CA LYS A 68 -25.08 3.78 -27.22
C LYS A 68 -25.80 4.94 -26.54
N LEU A 69 -25.11 5.66 -25.66
CA LEU A 69 -25.65 6.78 -24.89
C LEU A 69 -24.83 8.05 -25.13
N THR A 70 -25.50 9.20 -25.12
CA THR A 70 -24.86 10.51 -25.00
C THR A 70 -24.44 10.79 -23.56
N VAL A 71 -23.59 11.80 -23.36
CA VAL A 71 -23.18 12.25 -22.02
C VAL A 71 -24.40 12.68 -21.19
N ASP A 72 -25.35 13.39 -21.79
CA ASP A 72 -26.57 13.82 -21.10
C ASP A 72 -27.42 12.64 -20.65
N GLN A 73 -27.66 11.66 -21.53
CA GLN A 73 -28.40 10.45 -21.20
C GLN A 73 -27.72 9.67 -20.07
N TYR A 74 -26.40 9.59 -20.07
CA TYR A 74 -25.64 8.95 -18.99
C TYR A 74 -25.75 9.71 -17.67
N THR A 75 -25.66 11.05 -17.69
CA THR A 75 -25.74 11.86 -16.46
C THR A 75 -27.11 11.76 -15.77
N ASN A 76 -28.16 11.34 -16.49
CA ASN A 76 -29.47 11.08 -15.91
C ASN A 76 -29.48 9.93 -14.88
N PHE A 77 -28.47 9.05 -14.88
CA PHE A 77 -28.31 8.02 -13.85
C PHE A 77 -27.95 8.59 -12.46
N PHE A 78 -27.59 9.87 -12.37
CA PHE A 78 -27.19 10.53 -11.14
C PHE A 78 -28.27 11.54 -10.72
N SER A 79 -28.75 11.48 -9.48
CA SER A 79 -29.88 12.32 -9.02
C SER A 79 -29.43 13.77 -8.74
N PRO A 80 -30.04 14.80 -9.37
CA PRO A 80 -29.67 16.20 -9.15
C PRO A 80 -30.01 16.65 -7.72
N GLU A 81 -31.11 16.13 -7.16
CA GLU A 81 -31.54 16.35 -5.77
C GLU A 81 -30.50 15.88 -4.73
N ARG A 82 -29.57 15.02 -5.16
CA ARG A 82 -28.51 14.43 -4.32
C ARG A 82 -27.13 14.97 -4.67
N LYS A 83 -27.04 16.09 -5.40
CA LYS A 83 -25.75 16.75 -5.68
C LYS A 83 -24.99 17.02 -4.38
N GLY A 84 -23.72 16.64 -4.35
CA GLY A 84 -22.85 16.74 -3.18
C GLY A 84 -22.99 15.60 -2.17
N LYS A 85 -23.99 14.70 -2.32
CA LYS A 85 -24.16 13.54 -1.43
C LYS A 85 -23.44 12.32 -1.99
N PHE A 86 -22.56 11.72 -1.19
CA PHE A 86 -21.85 10.49 -1.57
C PHE A 86 -22.83 9.34 -1.81
N ASN A 87 -22.75 8.68 -2.97
CA ASN A 87 -23.65 7.59 -3.36
C ASN A 87 -23.06 6.19 -3.18
N GLY A 88 -21.86 6.08 -2.57
CA GLY A 88 -21.18 4.81 -2.35
C GLY A 88 -20.29 4.36 -3.50
N ARG A 89 -20.20 5.12 -4.59
CA ARG A 89 -19.32 4.85 -5.73
C ARG A 89 -17.92 5.38 -5.42
N ILE A 90 -16.92 4.52 -5.38
CA ILE A 90 -15.51 4.85 -5.14
C ILE A 90 -14.73 4.53 -6.41
N GLY A 91 -14.14 5.53 -7.03
CA GLY A 91 -13.33 5.35 -8.23
C GLY A 91 -11.83 5.30 -7.94
N LYS A 92 -11.10 4.46 -8.67
CA LYS A 92 -9.64 4.40 -8.68
C LYS A 92 -9.16 4.30 -10.12
N VAL A 93 -8.34 5.26 -10.57
CA VAL A 93 -7.61 5.12 -11.84
C VAL A 93 -6.62 3.96 -11.68
N LEU A 94 -6.73 2.95 -12.52
CA LEU A 94 -5.88 1.77 -12.51
C LEU A 94 -4.71 1.91 -13.48
N ASP A 95 -4.98 2.44 -14.67
CA ASP A 95 -3.99 2.55 -15.74
C ASP A 95 -4.32 3.73 -16.65
N VAL A 96 -3.27 4.36 -17.17
CA VAL A 96 -3.33 5.39 -18.21
C VAL A 96 -2.18 5.15 -19.17
N THR A 97 -2.47 4.90 -20.44
CA THR A 97 -1.46 4.83 -21.51
C THR A 97 -1.68 6.00 -22.46
N ILE A 98 -0.63 6.75 -22.74
CA ILE A 98 -0.68 7.99 -23.53
C ILE A 98 0.03 7.74 -24.87
N PHE A 99 -0.60 8.18 -25.96
CA PHE A 99 0.00 8.19 -27.29
C PHE A 99 -0.17 9.58 -27.88
N GLU A 100 0.89 10.39 -27.82
CA GLU A 100 0.89 11.79 -28.25
C GLU A 100 -0.31 12.60 -27.72
N ASP A 101 -1.35 12.74 -28.53
CA ASP A 101 -2.52 13.57 -28.28
C ASP A 101 -3.81 12.76 -27.99
N ILE A 102 -3.70 11.44 -27.83
CA ILE A 102 -4.74 10.52 -27.36
C ILE A 102 -4.26 9.73 -26.12
N ALA A 103 -5.20 9.18 -25.35
CA ALA A 103 -4.89 8.26 -24.26
C ALA A 103 -5.99 7.22 -24.08
N GLN A 104 -5.60 6.05 -23.59
CA GLN A 104 -6.51 5.07 -23.01
C GLN A 104 -6.39 5.11 -21.49
N ALA A 105 -7.51 4.93 -20.79
CA ALA A 105 -7.49 4.81 -19.34
C ALA A 105 -8.44 3.73 -18.85
N LYS A 106 -8.05 3.08 -17.76
CA LYS A 106 -8.84 2.08 -17.04
C LYS A 106 -9.13 2.59 -15.64
N VAL A 107 -10.40 2.59 -15.24
CA VAL A 107 -10.83 3.01 -13.90
C VAL A 107 -11.65 1.91 -13.26
N GLU A 108 -11.28 1.53 -12.04
CA GLU A 108 -12.08 0.69 -11.17
C GLU A 108 -13.13 1.54 -10.48
N ILE A 109 -14.38 1.07 -10.50
CA ILE A 109 -15.47 1.66 -9.74
C ILE A 109 -16.01 0.63 -8.78
N PHE A 110 -15.82 0.86 -7.49
CA PHE A 110 -16.34 0.03 -6.43
C PHE A 110 -17.58 0.64 -5.80
N PHE A 111 -18.65 -0.15 -5.67
CA PHE A 111 -19.86 0.23 -4.96
C PHE A 111 -19.82 -0.32 -3.54
N SER A 112 -19.57 0.54 -2.55
CA SER A 112 -19.26 0.15 -1.17
C SER A 112 -20.36 -0.67 -0.49
N LYS A 113 -21.63 -0.42 -0.83
CA LYS A 113 -22.81 -1.10 -0.28
C LYS A 113 -23.03 -2.49 -0.87
N SER A 114 -23.01 -2.61 -2.20
CA SER A 114 -23.29 -3.86 -2.90
C SER A 114 -22.06 -4.73 -3.14
N LYS A 115 -20.87 -4.19 -2.84
CA LYS A 115 -19.57 -4.83 -3.12
C LYS A 115 -19.36 -5.17 -4.60
N ILE A 116 -20.05 -4.46 -5.49
CA ILE A 116 -19.92 -4.64 -6.94
C ILE A 116 -18.76 -3.80 -7.44
N VAL A 117 -17.94 -4.40 -8.31
CA VAL A 117 -16.89 -3.69 -9.06
C VAL A 117 -17.28 -3.57 -10.53
N TYR A 118 -17.12 -2.38 -11.07
CA TYR A 118 -17.11 -2.12 -12.51
C TYR A 118 -15.70 -1.72 -12.95
N ILE A 119 -15.37 -2.08 -14.19
CA ILE A 119 -14.24 -1.51 -14.90
C ILE A 119 -14.81 -0.59 -15.96
N ASP A 120 -14.46 0.69 -15.84
CA ASP A 120 -14.70 1.70 -16.85
C ASP A 120 -13.44 1.83 -17.72
N LEU A 121 -13.63 1.76 -19.04
CA LEU A 121 -12.57 2.04 -20.01
C LEU A 121 -12.88 3.35 -20.73
N PHE A 122 -11.85 4.17 -20.92
CA PHE A 122 -11.96 5.49 -21.54
C PHE A 122 -10.99 5.63 -22.69
N LEU A 123 -11.44 6.31 -23.74
CA LEU A 123 -10.59 6.95 -24.72
C LEU A 123 -10.64 8.45 -24.48
N LEU A 124 -9.47 9.07 -24.41
CA LEU A 124 -9.31 10.50 -24.19
C LEU A 124 -8.55 11.14 -25.35
N LYS A 125 -8.81 12.43 -25.55
CA LYS A 125 -8.17 13.27 -26.56
C LYS A 125 -7.70 14.57 -25.92
N GLN A 126 -6.49 15.01 -26.26
CA GLN A 126 -6.04 16.36 -25.98
C GLN A 126 -6.78 17.34 -26.88
N THR A 127 -7.49 18.29 -26.27
CA THR A 127 -8.22 19.38 -26.93
C THR A 127 -7.61 20.73 -26.55
N PRO A 128 -7.97 21.84 -27.22
CA PRO A 128 -7.58 23.18 -26.77
C PRO A 128 -7.98 23.49 -25.32
N ASN A 129 -9.04 22.84 -24.82
CA ASN A 129 -9.57 23.00 -23.45
C ASN A 129 -9.04 21.91 -22.49
N GLY A 130 -7.92 21.26 -22.83
CA GLY A 130 -7.29 20.19 -22.06
C GLY A 130 -7.73 18.78 -22.47
N TRP A 131 -7.33 17.78 -21.69
CA TRP A 131 -7.67 16.38 -21.92
C TRP A 131 -9.15 16.12 -21.61
N LYS A 132 -9.87 15.53 -22.58
CA LYS A 132 -11.30 15.20 -22.46
C LYS A 132 -11.57 13.77 -22.86
N ILE A 133 -12.57 13.16 -22.24
CA ILE A 133 -13.06 11.83 -22.59
C ILE A 133 -13.89 11.93 -23.88
N ILE A 134 -13.52 11.16 -24.90
CA ILE A 134 -14.23 11.08 -26.19
C ILE A 134 -15.08 9.81 -26.30
N SER A 135 -14.72 8.75 -25.57
CA SER A 135 -15.54 7.55 -25.49
C SER A 135 -15.37 6.84 -24.16
N LYS A 136 -16.42 6.13 -23.75
CA LYS A 136 -16.41 5.29 -22.55
C LYS A 136 -17.14 3.98 -22.80
N THR A 137 -16.63 2.88 -22.25
CA THR A 137 -17.40 1.65 -22.01
C THR A 137 -17.30 1.23 -20.55
N ALA A 138 -18.10 0.24 -20.14
CA ALA A 138 -18.03 -0.34 -18.81
C ALA A 138 -18.43 -1.80 -18.82
N THR A 139 -17.83 -2.58 -17.92
CA THR A 139 -18.33 -3.91 -17.58
C THR A 139 -18.37 -4.12 -16.09
N ARG A 140 -19.38 -4.86 -15.61
CA ARG A 140 -19.42 -5.37 -14.25
C ARG A 140 -18.51 -6.59 -14.18
N LEU A 141 -17.61 -6.61 -13.21
CA LEU A 141 -16.85 -7.82 -12.94
C LEU A 141 -17.73 -8.85 -12.22
N LYS A 142 -17.74 -10.09 -12.74
CA LYS A 142 -18.45 -11.22 -12.13
C LYS A 142 -17.86 -11.55 -10.76
N GLU A 143 -16.55 -11.37 -10.63
CA GLU A 143 -15.79 -11.45 -9.38
C GLU A 143 -14.98 -10.16 -9.24
N SER A 144 -15.00 -9.52 -8.07
CA SER A 144 -14.07 -8.41 -7.81
C SER A 144 -12.65 -8.93 -8.04
N PRO A 145 -11.74 -8.16 -8.67
CA PRO A 145 -10.35 -8.60 -8.77
C PRO A 145 -9.90 -8.91 -7.35
N LYS A 146 -9.49 -10.16 -7.09
CA LYS A 146 -9.01 -10.54 -5.77
C LYS A 146 -7.72 -9.75 -5.56
N LYS A 147 -7.82 -8.60 -4.89
CA LYS A 147 -6.65 -7.81 -4.53
C LYS A 147 -5.80 -8.71 -3.68
N GLU A 148 -4.57 -8.93 -4.13
CA GLU A 148 -3.58 -9.64 -3.33
C GLU A 148 -3.42 -8.89 -2.01
N LYS A 149 -3.39 -9.64 -0.91
CA LYS A 149 -3.37 -9.03 0.43
C LYS A 149 -1.99 -9.11 1.05
N VAL A 150 -1.68 -8.09 1.83
CA VAL A 150 -0.52 -8.05 2.72
C VAL A 150 -1.01 -7.88 4.14
N LEU A 151 -0.46 -8.69 5.04
CA LEU A 151 -0.82 -8.67 6.46
C LEU A 151 0.23 -7.89 7.26
N PHE A 152 -0.17 -6.77 7.86
CA PHE A 152 0.68 -6.03 8.79
C PHE A 152 0.47 -6.57 10.21
N ILE A 153 1.56 -7.03 10.82
CA ILE A 153 1.55 -7.42 12.24
C ILE A 153 1.93 -6.21 13.08
N VAL A 154 1.05 -5.88 14.02
CA VAL A 154 1.16 -4.76 14.96
C VAL A 154 0.85 -5.23 16.38
N SER A 155 1.16 -4.41 17.39
CA SER A 155 1.00 -4.74 18.81
C SER A 155 -0.10 -3.92 19.48
N ASN A 156 -0.76 -4.51 20.47
CA ASN A 156 -1.67 -3.82 21.39
C ASN A 156 -0.94 -3.25 22.62
N ALA A 157 0.37 -3.42 22.77
CA ALA A 157 1.10 -2.99 23.96
C ALA A 157 1.24 -1.45 24.03
N HIS A 158 0.60 -0.84 25.02
CA HIS A 158 0.59 0.61 25.24
C HIS A 158 1.82 1.13 26.00
N PHE A 159 2.47 0.25 26.76
CA PHE A 159 3.57 0.61 27.64
C PHE A 159 4.77 -0.32 27.43
N TYR A 160 5.94 0.15 27.82
CA TYR A 160 7.15 -0.65 27.90
C TYR A 160 7.04 -1.62 29.10
N GLY A 161 6.68 -2.88 28.82
CA GLY A 161 6.45 -3.90 29.84
C GLY A 161 5.35 -3.49 30.83
N ASN A 162 5.61 -3.69 32.12
CA ASN A 162 4.68 -3.34 33.22
C ASN A 162 4.87 -1.90 33.74
N THR A 163 5.51 -1.01 32.96
CA THR A 163 5.74 0.38 33.37
C THR A 163 4.62 1.31 32.90
N GLU A 164 4.68 2.59 33.28
CA GLU A 164 3.81 3.65 32.73
C GLU A 164 4.45 4.39 31.53
N LEU A 165 5.63 3.95 31.08
CA LEU A 165 6.31 4.57 29.95
C LEU A 165 5.62 4.18 28.65
N ARG A 166 4.97 5.15 28.01
CA ARG A 166 4.19 4.93 26.78
C ARG A 166 5.08 4.50 25.61
N THR A 167 4.54 3.61 24.79
CA THR A 167 5.11 3.19 23.51
C THR A 167 4.01 3.04 22.48
N GLY A 168 4.36 2.63 21.26
CA GLY A 168 3.39 2.38 20.21
C GLY A 168 4.02 1.83 18.96
N ASN A 169 3.16 1.45 18.02
CA ASN A 169 3.55 1.05 16.68
C ASN A 169 4.04 2.28 15.92
N SER A 170 5.12 2.14 15.16
CA SER A 170 5.71 3.26 14.43
C SER A 170 4.79 3.73 13.30
N PHE A 171 4.12 4.87 13.48
CA PHE A 171 3.17 5.40 12.49
C PHE A 171 3.87 5.71 11.16
N SER A 172 5.10 6.23 11.22
CA SER A 172 5.92 6.49 10.04
C SER A 172 6.21 5.20 9.27
N GLU A 173 6.53 4.09 9.95
CA GLU A 173 6.74 2.80 9.29
C GLU A 173 5.46 2.27 8.65
N ILE A 174 4.32 2.37 9.36
CA ILE A 174 3.01 1.96 8.83
C ILE A 174 2.69 2.72 7.54
N VAL A 175 2.73 4.06 7.57
CA VAL A 175 2.25 4.85 6.42
C VAL A 175 3.18 4.72 5.22
N ASN A 176 4.49 4.60 5.42
CA ASN A 176 5.45 4.38 4.35
C ASN A 176 5.22 3.02 3.66
N ALA A 177 4.99 1.95 4.43
CA ALA A 177 4.70 0.64 3.86
C ALA A 177 3.31 0.59 3.22
N TYR A 178 2.29 1.12 3.91
CA TYR A 178 0.90 1.11 3.45
C TYR A 178 0.72 1.86 2.12
N ASP A 179 1.36 3.03 1.96
CA ASP A 179 1.29 3.81 0.71
C ASP A 179 1.90 3.04 -0.47
N VAL A 180 3.05 2.37 -0.26
CA VAL A 180 3.69 1.53 -1.29
C VAL A 180 2.76 0.40 -1.74
N PHE A 181 2.22 -0.39 -0.81
CA PHE A 181 1.34 -1.51 -1.16
C PHE A 181 0.05 -1.06 -1.85
N THR A 182 -0.62 -0.04 -1.31
CA THR A 182 -1.91 0.41 -1.85
C THR A 182 -1.78 1.08 -3.22
N LYS A 183 -0.68 1.81 -3.48
CA LYS A 183 -0.36 2.32 -4.82
C LYS A 183 -0.14 1.18 -5.81
N ASN A 184 0.51 0.10 -5.38
CA ASN A 184 0.73 -1.11 -6.20
C ASN A 184 -0.47 -2.08 -6.22
N GLY A 185 -1.65 -1.66 -5.75
CA GLY A 185 -2.88 -2.44 -5.91
C GLY A 185 -3.17 -3.50 -4.84
N TYR A 186 -2.30 -3.63 -3.83
CA TYR A 186 -2.49 -4.57 -2.73
C TYR A 186 -3.48 -4.04 -1.69
N GLU A 187 -4.26 -4.95 -1.11
CA GLU A 187 -5.04 -4.67 0.09
C GLU A 187 -4.16 -4.90 1.33
N VAL A 188 -4.12 -3.93 2.24
CA VAL A 188 -3.40 -4.07 3.51
C VAL A 188 -4.40 -4.25 4.66
N ASN A 189 -4.25 -5.37 5.37
CA ASN A 189 -4.96 -5.66 6.61
C ASN A 189 -4.00 -5.65 7.79
N PHE A 190 -4.54 -5.35 8.96
CA PHE A 190 -3.76 -5.24 10.20
C PHE A 190 -4.24 -6.33 11.14
N VAL A 191 -3.32 -7.07 11.74
CA VAL A 191 -3.59 -8.02 12.81
C VAL A 191 -2.82 -7.61 14.05
N SER A 192 -3.48 -7.69 15.20
CA SER A 192 -2.84 -7.53 16.50
C SER A 192 -3.23 -8.69 17.41
N PRO A 193 -2.44 -9.00 18.46
CA PRO A 193 -2.74 -10.09 19.39
C PRO A 193 -4.19 -10.14 19.91
N LYS A 194 -4.81 -8.97 20.14
CA LYS A 194 -6.16 -8.83 20.70
C LYS A 194 -7.18 -8.26 19.70
N GLY A 195 -6.75 -7.94 18.48
CA GLY A 195 -7.54 -7.12 17.56
C GLY A 195 -7.81 -5.71 18.10
N GLY A 196 -8.72 -4.98 17.47
CA GLY A 196 -9.16 -3.67 17.94
C GLY A 196 -8.12 -2.56 17.75
N ALA A 197 -8.17 -1.55 18.62
CA ALA A 197 -7.34 -0.36 18.50
C ALA A 197 -5.90 -0.59 18.98
N ILE A 198 -4.94 0.00 18.28
CA ILE A 198 -3.51 -0.08 18.61
C ILE A 198 -2.93 1.28 19.01
N PRO A 199 -1.94 1.33 19.91
CA PRO A 199 -1.18 2.53 20.20
C PRO A 199 -0.26 2.92 19.04
N LEU A 200 -0.13 4.23 18.80
CA LEU A 200 0.71 4.78 17.73
C LEU A 200 1.80 5.68 18.31
N ALA A 201 2.99 5.60 17.73
CA ALA A 201 4.14 6.44 18.03
C ALA A 201 4.62 7.17 16.77
N TYR A 202 5.37 8.25 16.95
CA TYR A 202 6.05 8.99 15.88
C TYR A 202 5.13 9.59 14.79
N ILE A 203 3.93 10.03 15.17
CA ILE A 203 3.08 10.84 14.28
C ILE A 203 3.75 12.19 14.07
N ASN A 204 4.01 12.55 12.81
CA ASN A 204 4.57 13.84 12.43
C ASN A 204 3.73 14.46 11.32
N THR A 205 2.98 15.51 11.60
CA THR A 205 2.12 16.18 10.59
C THR A 205 2.87 17.17 9.70
N SER A 206 4.18 17.37 9.92
CA SER A 206 5.04 18.11 9.00
C SER A 206 5.53 17.24 7.84
N ASP A 207 5.47 15.91 7.98
CA ASP A 207 5.68 14.97 6.88
C ASP A 207 4.36 14.80 6.10
N GLU A 208 4.41 15.00 4.77
CA GLU A 208 3.20 15.01 3.93
C GLU A 208 2.45 13.68 3.96
N LEU A 209 3.17 12.56 3.98
CA LEU A 209 2.58 11.23 3.95
C LEU A 209 1.88 10.91 5.28
N SER A 210 2.57 11.15 6.38
CA SER A 210 2.02 11.04 7.72
C SER A 210 0.82 11.96 7.91
N LYS A 211 0.89 13.22 7.46
CA LYS A 211 -0.25 14.16 7.50
C LYS A 211 -1.45 13.65 6.69
N LYS A 212 -1.23 13.16 5.46
CA LYS A 212 -2.29 12.58 4.63
C LYS A 212 -3.02 11.46 5.37
N TYR A 213 -2.28 10.49 5.91
CA TYR A 213 -2.89 9.30 6.49
C TYR A 213 -3.50 9.52 7.88
N VAL A 214 -2.90 10.37 8.73
CA VAL A 214 -3.48 10.65 10.06
C VAL A 214 -4.87 11.31 9.96
N TYR A 215 -5.12 12.04 8.88
CA TYR A 215 -6.43 12.65 8.60
C TYR A 215 -7.29 11.86 7.59
N THR A 216 -6.87 10.65 7.20
CA THR A 216 -7.68 9.76 6.35
C THR A 216 -8.53 8.85 7.25
N ALA A 217 -9.83 9.15 7.36
CA ALA A 217 -10.75 8.46 8.26
C ALA A 217 -10.77 6.93 8.07
N ASP A 218 -10.85 6.45 6.82
CA ASP A 218 -10.89 5.02 6.52
C ASP A 218 -9.61 4.29 6.94
N PHE A 219 -8.46 4.94 6.76
CA PHE A 219 -7.16 4.39 7.18
C PHE A 219 -7.05 4.36 8.70
N MET A 220 -7.38 5.45 9.39
CA MET A 220 -7.38 5.47 10.85
C MET A 220 -8.39 4.47 11.46
N ASN A 221 -9.52 4.24 10.78
CA ASN A 221 -10.45 3.19 11.16
C ASN A 221 -9.79 1.80 11.10
N LYS A 222 -8.99 1.48 10.06
CA LYS A 222 -8.24 0.22 9.99
C LYS A 222 -7.29 0.02 11.19
N LEU A 223 -6.68 1.09 11.71
CA LEU A 223 -5.83 1.03 12.90
C LEU A 223 -6.64 0.93 14.21
N LYS A 224 -7.90 1.38 14.19
CA LYS A 224 -8.86 1.25 15.31
C LYS A 224 -9.51 -0.13 15.35
N THR A 225 -9.60 -0.83 14.22
CA THR A 225 -10.32 -2.10 14.07
C THR A 225 -9.43 -3.21 13.50
N THR A 226 -8.22 -3.35 14.04
CA THR A 226 -7.31 -4.44 13.64
C THR A 226 -7.98 -5.81 13.87
N LEU A 227 -7.69 -6.76 13.00
CA LEU A 227 -8.21 -8.12 13.07
C LEU A 227 -7.60 -8.86 14.26
N THR A 228 -8.36 -9.80 14.82
CA THR A 228 -7.82 -10.83 15.71
C THR A 228 -7.14 -11.93 14.88
N PRO A 229 -6.22 -12.72 15.44
CA PRO A 229 -5.60 -13.84 14.71
C PRO A 229 -6.64 -14.82 14.13
N SER A 230 -7.71 -15.11 14.88
CA SER A 230 -8.80 -16.00 14.45
C SER A 230 -9.59 -15.52 13.22
N GLN A 231 -9.49 -14.25 12.83
CA GLN A 231 -10.15 -13.69 11.65
C GLN A 231 -9.30 -13.82 10.38
N ILE A 232 -8.07 -14.32 10.48
CA ILE A 232 -7.14 -14.39 9.37
C ILE A 232 -7.32 -15.67 8.56
N ASN A 233 -7.73 -15.51 7.31
CA ASN A 233 -7.61 -16.55 6.28
C ASN A 233 -6.24 -16.44 5.59
N THR A 234 -5.32 -17.33 5.96
CA THR A 234 -3.91 -17.33 5.51
C THR A 234 -3.77 -17.36 3.98
N SER A 235 -4.67 -18.06 3.29
CA SER A 235 -4.66 -18.22 1.82
C SER A 235 -4.89 -16.94 1.03
N GLU A 236 -5.31 -15.86 1.69
CA GLU A 236 -5.54 -14.56 1.06
C GLU A 236 -4.28 -13.70 0.99
N TYR A 237 -3.23 -14.05 1.75
CA TYR A 237 -2.06 -13.20 1.96
C TYR A 237 -0.84 -13.68 1.17
N LYS A 238 -0.23 -12.76 0.45
CA LYS A 238 1.01 -12.99 -0.32
C LYS A 238 2.27 -12.60 0.45
N ALA A 239 2.13 -11.71 1.43
CA ALA A 239 3.21 -11.31 2.29
C ALA A 239 2.69 -10.90 3.66
N VAL A 240 3.60 -10.93 4.63
CA VAL A 240 3.41 -10.34 5.94
C VAL A 240 4.52 -9.33 6.22
N GLN A 241 4.20 -8.27 6.96
CA GLN A 241 5.18 -7.28 7.42
C GLN A 241 4.98 -6.99 8.90
N TYR A 242 5.98 -7.34 9.70
CA TYR A 242 6.07 -6.91 11.09
C TYR A 242 6.52 -5.45 11.13
N ILE A 243 5.62 -4.59 11.58
CA ILE A 243 5.88 -3.16 11.76
C ILE A 243 6.66 -2.95 13.06
N GLY A 244 7.57 -1.98 13.11
CA GLY A 244 8.32 -1.64 14.31
C GLY A 244 7.62 -0.64 15.22
N GLY A 245 8.45 0.05 16.02
CA GLY A 245 8.02 0.75 17.22
C GLY A 245 8.18 -0.14 18.45
N GLY A 246 8.39 0.49 19.62
CA GLY A 246 8.75 -0.24 20.83
C GLY A 246 7.67 -1.17 21.35
N SER A 247 6.41 -1.01 20.95
CA SER A 247 5.30 -1.88 21.37
C SER A 247 5.47 -3.33 20.88
N VAL A 248 6.13 -3.53 19.74
CA VAL A 248 6.25 -4.87 19.10
C VAL A 248 7.29 -5.76 19.78
N MET A 249 8.10 -5.20 20.68
CA MET A 249 8.90 -5.98 21.64
C MET A 249 8.02 -6.78 22.61
N PHE A 250 6.74 -6.39 22.76
CA PHE A 250 5.80 -6.97 23.70
C PHE A 250 4.59 -7.57 22.98
N ASP A 251 4.00 -8.60 23.57
CA ASP A 251 2.86 -9.40 23.09
C ASP A 251 3.06 -10.17 21.77
N VAL A 252 3.67 -9.56 20.75
CA VAL A 252 3.83 -10.14 19.42
C VAL A 252 4.83 -11.31 19.38
N PRO A 253 6.06 -11.22 19.94
CA PRO A 253 7.06 -12.28 19.81
C PRO A 253 6.64 -13.62 20.42
N GLN A 254 5.75 -13.60 21.42
CA GLN A 254 5.24 -14.78 22.12
C GLN A 254 3.87 -15.26 21.62
N ASN A 255 3.23 -14.53 20.71
CA ASN A 255 1.89 -14.88 20.24
C ASN A 255 1.95 -16.06 19.26
N LYS A 256 1.55 -17.25 19.75
CA LYS A 256 1.57 -18.50 18.98
C LYS A 256 0.60 -18.49 17.80
N GLU A 257 -0.55 -17.83 17.93
CA GLU A 257 -1.54 -17.75 16.83
C GLU A 257 -0.98 -16.94 15.65
N ILE A 258 -0.37 -15.79 15.92
CA ILE A 258 0.31 -14.98 14.91
C ILE A 258 1.48 -15.75 14.31
N ALA A 259 2.30 -16.43 15.13
CA ALA A 259 3.40 -17.25 14.63
C ALA A 259 2.91 -18.34 13.66
N ASN A 260 1.82 -19.05 14.02
CA ASN A 260 1.23 -20.08 13.17
C ASN A 260 0.68 -19.51 11.86
N ILE A 261 -0.04 -18.37 11.92
CA ILE A 261 -0.55 -17.67 10.73
C ILE A 261 0.59 -17.32 9.77
N VAL A 262 1.66 -16.71 10.31
CA VAL A 262 2.80 -16.25 9.51
C VAL A 262 3.55 -17.43 8.89
N MET A 263 3.79 -18.49 9.65
CA MET A 263 4.46 -19.68 9.12
C MET A 263 3.58 -20.43 8.12
N GLU A 264 2.26 -20.45 8.30
CA GLU A 264 1.35 -21.01 7.29
C GLU A 264 1.39 -20.22 5.97
N ILE A 265 1.36 -18.88 6.04
CA ILE A 265 1.52 -18.01 4.87
C ILE A 265 2.84 -18.31 4.17
N TYR A 266 3.92 -18.45 4.93
CA TYR A 266 5.24 -18.71 4.38
C TYR A 266 5.40 -20.13 3.80
N GLU A 267 5.00 -21.18 4.50
CA GLU A 267 5.26 -22.56 4.06
C GLU A 267 4.19 -23.08 3.09
N LYS A 268 2.90 -22.79 3.32
CA LYS A 268 1.80 -23.34 2.49
C LYS A 268 1.46 -22.46 1.30
N HIS A 269 1.53 -21.14 1.46
CA HIS A 269 1.10 -20.17 0.43
C HIS A 269 2.25 -19.48 -0.28
N ASN A 270 3.50 -19.95 -0.05
CA ASN A 270 4.73 -19.41 -0.62
C ASN A 270 4.88 -17.89 -0.39
N GLY A 271 4.32 -17.37 0.70
CA GLY A 271 4.28 -15.94 1.00
C GLY A 271 5.59 -15.38 1.55
N ILE A 272 5.77 -14.07 1.48
CA ILE A 272 6.98 -13.40 1.98
C ILE A 272 6.83 -13.04 3.45
N ILE A 273 7.86 -13.29 4.27
CA ILE A 273 7.96 -12.74 5.63
C ILE A 273 8.86 -11.51 5.58
N SER A 274 8.39 -10.42 6.18
CA SER A 274 9.21 -9.22 6.32
C SER A 274 9.09 -8.54 7.67
N SER A 275 10.13 -7.78 8.04
CA SER A 275 10.15 -6.98 9.27
C SER A 275 10.97 -5.70 9.11
N VAL A 276 10.65 -4.67 9.88
CA VAL A 276 11.39 -3.41 9.89
C VAL A 276 11.62 -2.96 11.33
N CYS A 277 12.81 -2.40 11.63
CA CYS A 277 13.12 -1.79 12.92
C CYS A 277 12.94 -2.81 14.08
N HIS A 278 12.19 -2.46 15.12
CA HIS A 278 11.81 -3.40 16.20
C HIS A 278 10.82 -4.48 15.77
N GLY A 279 10.22 -4.39 14.58
CA GLY A 279 9.35 -5.43 14.03
C GLY A 279 10.09 -6.76 13.89
N THR A 280 11.42 -6.74 13.77
CA THR A 280 12.25 -7.95 13.77
C THR A 280 12.10 -8.77 15.07
N ALA A 281 11.67 -8.14 16.18
CA ALA A 281 11.27 -8.84 17.39
C ALA A 281 10.16 -9.88 17.14
N GLY A 282 9.26 -9.65 16.18
CA GLY A 282 8.17 -10.57 15.88
C GLY A 282 8.59 -11.84 15.13
N ILE A 283 9.74 -11.82 14.45
CA ILE A 283 10.22 -12.99 13.68
C ILE A 283 11.18 -13.88 14.46
N VAL A 284 11.73 -13.40 15.59
CA VAL A 284 12.81 -14.10 16.26
C VAL A 284 12.42 -15.54 16.63
N ASN A 285 11.19 -15.75 17.12
CA ASN A 285 10.71 -17.04 17.63
C ASN A 285 10.08 -17.94 16.55
N LEU A 286 10.00 -17.49 15.29
CA LEU A 286 9.36 -18.24 14.23
C LEU A 286 10.17 -19.51 13.92
N LYS A 287 9.46 -20.63 13.77
CA LYS A 287 10.05 -21.92 13.43
C LYS A 287 9.35 -22.52 12.22
N THR A 288 10.13 -23.10 11.33
CA THR A 288 9.65 -23.92 10.21
C THR A 288 9.06 -25.24 10.71
N SER A 289 8.29 -25.89 9.85
CA SER A 289 7.67 -27.20 10.08
C SER A 289 8.66 -28.30 10.50
N ASN A 290 9.94 -28.16 10.13
CA ASN A 290 11.03 -29.06 10.57
C ASN A 290 11.57 -28.76 11.99
N GLY A 291 11.04 -27.73 12.67
CA GLY A 291 11.42 -27.34 14.03
C GLY A 291 12.62 -26.38 14.14
N GLU A 292 13.27 -26.04 13.02
CA GLU A 292 14.36 -25.07 12.98
C GLU A 292 13.84 -23.63 13.08
N TYR A 293 14.65 -22.71 13.61
CA TYR A 293 14.31 -21.30 13.57
C TYR A 293 14.33 -20.80 12.13
N LEU A 294 13.31 -20.01 11.75
CA LEU A 294 13.20 -19.39 10.43
C LEU A 294 14.49 -18.64 10.04
N VAL A 295 15.12 -18.00 11.03
CA VAL A 295 16.29 -17.14 10.83
C VAL A 295 17.62 -17.92 10.74
N LYS A 296 17.62 -19.23 11.00
CA LYS A 296 18.84 -20.04 11.00
C LYS A 296 19.53 -19.98 9.64
N ASN A 297 20.82 -19.68 9.64
CA ASN A 297 21.68 -19.49 8.46
C ASN A 297 21.21 -18.39 7.48
N LYS A 298 20.25 -17.55 7.87
CA LYS A 298 19.76 -16.45 7.04
C LYS A 298 20.40 -15.13 7.42
N ARG A 299 20.54 -14.25 6.42
CA ARG A 299 20.85 -12.84 6.65
C ARG A 299 19.61 -12.11 7.15
N VAL A 300 19.76 -11.40 8.26
CA VAL A 300 18.69 -10.68 8.94
C VAL A 300 19.14 -9.28 9.33
N ASN A 301 18.22 -8.33 9.27
CA ASN A 301 18.38 -6.96 9.70
C ASN A 301 17.22 -6.59 10.66
N GLY A 302 17.38 -5.48 11.38
CA GLY A 302 16.43 -4.92 12.33
C GLY A 302 17.07 -3.73 13.04
N TYR A 303 16.39 -3.18 14.04
CA TYR A 303 17.05 -2.19 14.90
C TYR A 303 18.08 -2.91 15.79
N PRO A 304 19.39 -2.67 15.62
CA PRO A 304 20.42 -3.42 16.34
C PRO A 304 20.50 -2.97 17.79
N ASP A 305 20.82 -3.91 18.68
CA ASP A 305 21.03 -3.64 20.11
C ASP A 305 22.17 -2.63 20.35
N ASP A 306 23.10 -2.51 19.40
CA ASP A 306 24.20 -1.54 19.37
C ASP A 306 23.70 -0.08 19.33
N TYR A 307 22.51 0.16 18.76
CA TYR A 307 21.92 1.50 18.64
C TYR A 307 20.87 1.79 19.70
N GLU A 308 20.65 0.84 20.62
CA GLU A 308 19.77 1.05 21.75
C GLU A 308 20.39 1.99 22.78
N ARG A 309 19.53 2.82 23.37
CA ARG A 309 19.92 3.70 24.47
C ARG A 309 19.87 2.94 25.78
N LYS A 310 20.95 2.21 26.08
CA LYS A 310 21.06 1.32 27.25
C LYS A 310 20.93 2.04 28.60
N ASP A 311 21.15 3.36 28.62
CA ASP A 311 20.97 4.24 29.78
C ASP A 311 19.50 4.54 30.09
N ARG A 312 18.60 4.38 29.11
CA ARG A 312 17.21 4.81 29.24
C ARG A 312 16.35 3.76 29.97
N PRO A 313 15.35 4.19 30.76
CA PRO A 313 14.46 3.29 31.48
C PRO A 313 13.74 2.25 30.62
N TYR A 314 13.34 2.60 29.39
CA TYR A 314 12.62 1.67 28.50
C TYR A 314 13.46 0.44 28.17
N PHE A 315 14.78 0.59 27.97
CA PHE A 315 15.67 -0.49 27.57
C PHE A 315 15.70 -1.61 28.62
N LYS A 316 15.63 -1.25 29.91
CA LYS A 316 15.61 -2.19 31.03
C LYS A 316 14.37 -3.08 31.06
N THR A 317 13.33 -2.74 30.29
CA THR A 317 12.08 -3.51 30.21
C THR A 317 12.07 -4.49 29.05
N PHE A 318 13.05 -4.44 28.15
CA PHE A 318 13.08 -5.31 26.98
C PHE A 318 13.15 -6.79 27.41
N PRO A 319 12.24 -7.65 26.90
CA PRO A 319 12.22 -9.07 27.27
C PRO A 319 13.43 -9.84 26.71
N PHE A 320 14.03 -9.31 25.63
CA PHE A 320 15.23 -9.83 24.99
C PHE A 320 15.85 -8.74 24.11
N LEU A 321 17.03 -9.03 23.56
CA LEU A 321 17.78 -8.17 22.67
C LEU A 321 17.73 -8.75 21.25
N ILE A 322 17.26 -7.99 20.26
CA ILE A 322 16.89 -8.51 18.94
C ILE A 322 18.11 -9.13 18.24
N LYS A 323 19.21 -8.38 18.12
CA LYS A 323 20.39 -8.87 17.41
C LYS A 323 20.97 -10.10 18.12
N LYS A 324 21.15 -10.01 19.44
CA LYS A 324 21.64 -11.13 20.24
C LYS A 324 20.78 -12.39 20.05
N THR A 325 19.46 -12.26 20.12
CA THR A 325 18.54 -13.39 19.99
C THR A 325 18.50 -13.97 18.57
N ILE A 326 18.65 -13.15 17.53
CA ILE A 326 18.80 -13.64 16.15
C ILE A 326 20.08 -14.47 16.00
N GLU A 327 21.20 -13.97 16.52
CA GLU A 327 22.51 -14.65 16.48
C GLU A 327 22.49 -15.97 17.27
N GLU A 328 21.88 -15.98 18.46
CA GLU A 328 21.67 -17.20 19.27
C GLU A 328 20.83 -18.26 18.54
N ARG A 329 20.03 -17.86 17.55
CA ARG A 329 19.17 -18.74 16.74
C ARG A 329 19.82 -19.12 15.40
N GLY A 330 21.11 -18.82 15.26
CA GLY A 330 21.91 -19.13 14.09
C GLY A 330 21.69 -18.17 12.91
N GLY A 331 21.01 -17.03 13.11
CA GLY A 331 20.89 -16.00 12.10
C GLY A 331 22.13 -15.11 12.01
N VAL A 332 22.38 -14.56 10.83
CA VAL A 332 23.49 -13.64 10.58
C VAL A 332 22.95 -12.22 10.57
N PHE A 333 23.12 -11.50 11.68
CA PHE A 333 22.62 -10.13 11.81
C PHE A 333 23.53 -9.13 11.08
N LYS A 334 23.00 -8.42 10.09
CA LYS A 334 23.70 -7.39 9.30
C LYS A 334 23.02 -6.04 9.50
N PHE A 335 23.81 -5.00 9.75
CA PHE A 335 23.32 -3.64 9.92
C PHE A 335 24.38 -2.62 9.44
N SER A 336 23.92 -1.44 9.05
CA SER A 336 24.73 -0.30 8.62
C SER A 336 24.65 0.82 9.64
N LYS A 337 25.25 1.97 9.35
CA LYS A 337 25.23 3.17 10.22
C LYS A 337 23.81 3.53 10.69
N PRO A 338 23.65 4.17 11.86
CA PRO A 338 22.34 4.63 12.34
C PRO A 338 21.66 5.55 11.32
N ASN A 339 20.32 5.54 11.29
CA ASN A 339 19.51 6.44 10.48
C ASN A 339 19.79 6.40 8.96
N THR A 340 20.32 5.29 8.44
CA THR A 340 20.41 5.00 6.99
C THR A 340 19.43 3.90 6.60
N PRO A 341 18.84 3.94 5.40
CA PRO A 341 18.10 2.78 4.89
C PRO A 341 19.04 1.59 4.69
N HIS A 342 18.61 0.39 5.09
CA HIS A 342 19.31 -0.86 4.84
C HIS A 342 18.29 -1.99 4.83
N VAL A 343 18.31 -2.78 3.76
CA VAL A 343 17.45 -3.94 3.55
C VAL A 343 18.31 -5.18 3.33
N GLU A 344 18.04 -6.25 4.07
CA GLU A 344 18.57 -7.58 3.83
C GLU A 344 17.50 -8.46 3.18
N VAL A 345 17.88 -9.20 2.14
CA VAL A 345 16.99 -10.09 1.37
C VAL A 345 17.60 -11.48 1.34
N ASP A 346 16.91 -12.45 1.93
CA ASP A 346 17.34 -13.84 1.99
C ASP A 346 16.19 -14.78 1.57
N GLY A 347 16.06 -14.95 0.25
CA GLY A 347 14.92 -15.61 -0.37
C GLY A 347 13.63 -14.84 -0.07
N ARG A 348 12.68 -15.49 0.61
CA ARG A 348 11.39 -14.92 1.02
C ARG A 348 11.39 -14.29 2.42
N LEU A 349 12.57 -14.07 3.01
CA LEU A 349 12.74 -13.28 4.24
C LEU A 349 13.37 -11.93 3.89
N ILE A 350 12.65 -10.83 4.16
CA ILE A 350 13.11 -9.46 3.84
C ILE A 350 13.06 -8.60 5.09
N THR A 351 14.19 -8.04 5.50
CA THR A 351 14.26 -7.32 6.78
C THR A 351 14.94 -5.97 6.64
N GLY A 352 14.51 -4.98 7.42
CA GLY A 352 14.97 -3.60 7.33
C GLY A 352 15.34 -2.97 8.66
N GLN A 353 16.29 -2.04 8.65
CA GLN A 353 16.95 -1.57 9.87
C GLN A 353 16.12 -0.62 10.74
N ASN A 354 15.41 0.31 10.12
CA ASN A 354 14.76 1.44 10.80
C ASN A 354 13.63 2.01 9.93
N TYR A 355 12.96 3.06 10.40
CA TYR A 355 11.84 3.66 9.68
C TYR A 355 12.14 4.07 8.23
N LYS A 356 13.37 4.51 7.91
CA LYS A 356 13.77 4.84 6.53
C LYS A 356 13.86 3.61 5.63
N SER A 357 13.93 2.42 6.22
CA SER A 357 13.93 1.15 5.52
C SER A 357 12.52 0.62 5.25
N SER A 358 11.46 1.25 5.78
CA SER A 358 10.08 0.78 5.58
C SER A 358 9.68 0.75 4.11
N LYS A 359 9.80 1.89 3.42
CA LYS A 359 9.54 2.00 1.97
C LYS A 359 10.37 1.00 1.13
N PRO A 360 11.71 0.93 1.23
CA PRO A 360 12.49 0.03 0.39
C PRO A 360 12.26 -1.46 0.70
N VAL A 361 11.91 -1.83 1.95
CA VAL A 361 11.44 -3.20 2.26
C VAL A 361 10.17 -3.50 1.48
N SER A 362 9.16 -2.62 1.55
CA SER A 362 7.90 -2.81 0.84
C SER A 362 8.09 -2.85 -0.68
N GLU A 363 8.93 -1.99 -1.26
CA GLU A 363 9.27 -2.02 -2.69
C GLU A 363 9.93 -3.34 -3.10
N LYS A 364 10.80 -3.90 -2.25
CA LYS A 364 11.45 -5.19 -2.53
C LYS A 364 10.47 -6.36 -2.48
N ILE A 365 9.47 -6.31 -1.60
CA ILE A 365 8.36 -7.29 -1.57
C ILE A 365 7.59 -7.23 -2.89
N ILE A 366 7.21 -6.03 -3.36
CA ILE A 366 6.49 -5.84 -4.63
C ILE A 366 7.29 -6.41 -5.81
N SER A 367 8.61 -6.15 -5.87
CA SER A 367 9.49 -6.69 -6.90
C SER A 367 9.43 -8.22 -6.94
N LEU A 368 9.60 -8.88 -5.79
CA LEU A 368 9.60 -10.34 -5.71
C LEU A 368 8.22 -10.95 -6.00
N LEU A 369 7.13 -10.31 -5.57
CA LEU A 369 5.78 -10.78 -5.91
C LEU A 369 5.50 -10.67 -7.41
N SER A 370 6.02 -9.62 -8.06
CA SER A 370 5.85 -9.41 -9.51
C SER A 370 6.70 -10.37 -10.35
N GLU A 371 7.90 -10.73 -9.88
CA GLU A 371 8.79 -11.69 -10.55
C GLU A 371 8.19 -13.12 -10.58
N ASN A 372 7.46 -13.52 -9.54
CA ASN A 372 6.82 -14.84 -9.43
C ASN A 372 5.55 -15.02 -10.29
N ILE A 373 5.16 -14.00 -11.06
CA ILE A 373 4.01 -14.06 -12.00
C ILE A 373 4.46 -14.42 -13.42
N LYS A 374 5.78 -14.45 -13.69
CA LYS A 374 6.37 -14.96 -14.93
C LYS A 374 6.70 -16.44 -14.80
#